data_AF-R1GTM7-F1
#
_entry.id   AF-R1GTM7-F1
#
_cell.length_a   1.000
_cell.length_b   1.000
_cell.length_c   1.000
_cell.angle_alpha   90.00
_cell.angle_beta   90.00
_cell.angle_gamma   90.00
#
_symmetry.space_group_name_H-M   'P 1'
#
loop_
_entity.id
_entity.type
_entity.pdbx_description
1 polymer ?
#
loop_
_entity_poly.entity_id
_entity_poly.type
_entity_poly.pdbx_seq_one_letter_code
_entity_poly.pdbx_strand_id
1 'polypeptide(L)'
;MPAAIAAIAADLTTTARTPSARIAPRNPPVSPASHVCSPPAAMSTPRFWSQPLRYMRWASHEKPAIFYSILVGLAGPATIVVVPPIRRLLGDQVGRPAIPLTYPIPKGPRQIPEGYDD
;
A
#
# COMPACT_ATOMS: atom_id res chain seq x y z
N MET A 1 -67.33 7.53 -15.99
CA MET A 1 -67.90 7.60 -17.36
C MET A 1 -66.84 8.21 -18.27
N PRO A 2 -66.27 7.42 -19.19
CA PRO A 2 -65.04 7.71 -19.95
C PRO A 2 -65.31 8.38 -21.32
N ALA A 3 -64.21 8.68 -22.03
CA ALA A 3 -64.12 8.76 -23.50
C ALA A 3 -64.74 9.98 -24.21
N ALA A 4 -63.89 10.98 -24.48
CA ALA A 4 -63.92 11.75 -25.73
C ALA A 4 -62.45 12.00 -26.14
N ILE A 5 -61.87 11.13 -26.99
CA ILE A 5 -61.74 11.39 -28.44
C ILE A 5 -60.80 12.60 -28.64
N ALA A 6 -59.47 12.49 -28.77
CA ALA A 6 -58.70 11.67 -29.72
C ALA A 6 -59.29 11.72 -31.13
N ALA A 7 -59.33 12.91 -31.72
CA ALA A 7 -59.63 13.07 -33.13
C ALA A 7 -58.96 14.32 -33.71
N ILE A 8 -58.06 14.05 -34.66
CA ILE A 8 -57.85 14.85 -35.88
C ILE A 8 -56.89 16.02 -35.65
N ALA A 9 -55.59 15.81 -35.84
CA ALA A 9 -54.93 15.86 -37.16
C ALA A 9 -54.95 17.30 -37.71
N ALA A 10 -53.80 17.97 -37.66
CA ALA A 10 -52.89 18.07 -38.81
C ALA A 10 -53.25 19.27 -39.68
N ASP A 11 -52.57 20.38 -39.41
CA ASP A 11 -52.09 21.40 -40.35
C ASP A 11 -51.53 22.54 -39.48
N LEU A 12 -50.26 22.58 -39.09
CA LEU A 12 -49.06 22.68 -39.91
C LEU A 12 -49.21 23.62 -41.10
N THR A 13 -48.34 24.64 -41.08
CA THR A 13 -47.97 25.58 -42.14
C THR A 13 -48.77 26.89 -42.24
N THR A 14 -48.06 27.97 -41.86
CA THR A 14 -48.30 29.41 -42.12
C THR A 14 -48.42 30.14 -40.77
N THR A 15 -47.53 31.04 -40.35
CA THR A 15 -46.59 31.85 -41.11
C THR A 15 -45.44 32.28 -40.22
N ALA A 16 -44.26 32.35 -40.82
CA ALA A 16 -43.06 32.90 -40.21
C ALA A 16 -43.27 34.36 -39.76
N ARG A 17 -42.96 34.65 -38.50
CA ARG A 17 -42.63 36.02 -38.07
C ARG A 17 -41.52 35.98 -37.02
N THR A 18 -40.29 35.94 -37.52
CA THR A 18 -39.08 36.43 -36.87
C THR A 18 -38.67 37.64 -37.73
N PRO A 19 -38.36 38.82 -37.17
CA PRO A 19 -37.24 38.93 -36.25
C PRO A 19 -37.42 39.99 -35.15
N SER A 20 -36.37 40.09 -34.33
CA SER A 20 -36.07 41.27 -33.51
C SER A 20 -36.75 41.30 -32.14
N ALA A 21 -36.06 40.80 -31.12
CA ALA A 21 -35.20 41.68 -30.34
C ALA A 21 -34.71 40.98 -29.06
N ARG A 22 -33.40 41.10 -28.83
CA ARG A 22 -32.81 41.30 -27.50
C ARG A 22 -32.79 40.07 -26.57
N ILE A 23 -31.80 39.22 -26.86
CA ILE A 23 -30.73 38.83 -25.91
C ILE A 23 -31.01 39.27 -24.46
N ALA A 24 -31.40 38.31 -23.63
CA ALA A 24 -31.10 38.31 -22.21
C ALA A 24 -30.53 36.92 -21.89
N PRO A 25 -29.28 36.77 -21.41
CA PRO A 25 -28.92 35.54 -20.74
C PRO A 25 -29.71 35.50 -19.43
N ARG A 26 -30.86 34.82 -19.42
CA ARG A 26 -31.41 34.31 -18.17
C ARG A 26 -30.40 33.29 -17.68
N ASN A 27 -29.56 33.70 -16.73
CA ASN A 27 -28.80 32.77 -15.92
C ASN A 27 -29.76 31.66 -15.47
N PRO A 28 -29.39 30.37 -15.60
CA PRO A 28 -30.24 29.29 -15.13
C PRO A 28 -30.51 29.49 -13.64
N PRO A 29 -31.71 29.13 -13.13
CA PRO A 29 -32.00 29.23 -11.71
C PRO A 29 -30.96 28.41 -10.95
N VAL A 30 -30.21 29.08 -10.07
CA VAL A 30 -29.32 28.44 -9.11
C VAL A 30 -30.23 27.58 -8.23
N SER A 31 -30.26 26.28 -8.51
CA SER A 31 -31.07 25.34 -7.75
C SER A 31 -30.54 25.27 -6.30
N PRO A 32 -31.35 25.57 -5.26
CA PRO A 32 -30.90 25.54 -3.86
C PRO A 32 -30.68 24.11 -3.31
N ALA A 33 -30.68 23.09 -4.17
CA ALA A 33 -30.62 21.68 -3.81
C ALA A 33 -29.18 21.14 -3.57
N SER A 34 -28.18 22.00 -3.35
CA SER A 34 -26.80 21.57 -3.02
C SER A 34 -26.49 21.57 -1.52
N HIS A 35 -27.46 21.85 -0.65
CA HIS A 35 -27.32 21.64 0.80
C HIS A 35 -27.63 20.19 1.22
N VAL A 36 -27.41 19.23 0.32
CA VAL A 36 -27.29 17.83 0.70
C VAL A 36 -26.02 17.74 1.53
N CYS A 37 -26.22 17.56 2.83
CA CYS A 37 -25.27 17.05 3.82
C CYS A 37 -24.07 16.37 3.14
N SER A 38 -22.98 17.13 2.93
CA SER A 38 -21.68 16.52 2.71
C SER A 38 -21.39 15.75 3.99
N PRO A 39 -21.14 14.42 3.94
CA PRO A 39 -20.64 13.74 5.13
C PRO A 39 -19.44 14.54 5.64
N PRO A 40 -19.31 14.76 6.97
CA PRO A 40 -18.13 15.41 7.50
C PRO A 40 -16.95 14.68 6.88
N ALA A 41 -16.01 15.42 6.28
CA ALA A 41 -14.86 14.85 5.61
C ALA A 41 -14.11 13.95 6.60
N ALA A 42 -14.54 12.69 6.69
CA ALA A 42 -13.90 11.67 7.48
C ALA A 42 -12.51 11.62 6.88
N MET A 43 -11.50 11.96 7.69
CA MET A 43 -10.12 12.06 7.24
C MET A 43 -9.82 10.85 6.35
N SER A 44 -9.72 11.09 5.05
CA SER A 44 -9.66 10.02 4.07
C SER A 44 -8.42 9.20 4.36
N THR A 45 -8.58 7.92 4.67
CA THR A 45 -7.42 7.06 4.92
C THR A 45 -6.55 7.06 3.65
N PRO A 46 -5.26 7.46 3.74
CA PRO A 46 -4.41 7.53 2.57
C PRO A 46 -4.28 6.14 1.94
N ARG A 47 -4.40 6.03 0.62
CA ARG A 47 -4.23 4.74 -0.05
C ARG A 47 -2.74 4.40 -0.15
N PHE A 48 -2.38 3.17 0.18
CA PHE A 48 -1.01 2.66 0.13
C PHE A 48 -0.37 2.84 -1.27
N TRP A 49 -1.09 2.47 -2.33
CA TRP A 49 -0.56 2.47 -3.70
C TRP A 49 -0.45 3.84 -4.36
N SER A 50 -1.11 4.88 -3.84
CA SER A 50 -1.01 6.24 -4.39
C SER A 50 -0.04 7.13 -3.62
N GLN A 51 0.09 6.90 -2.30
CA GLN A 51 0.81 7.80 -1.39
C GLN A 51 1.50 7.02 -0.26
N PRO A 52 2.51 6.18 -0.55
CA PRO A 52 3.09 5.25 0.42
C PRO A 52 3.73 5.96 1.63
N LEU A 53 4.48 7.05 1.42
CA LEU A 53 5.10 7.82 2.51
C LEU A 53 4.06 8.46 3.44
N ARG A 54 2.96 8.97 2.86
CA ARG A 54 1.85 9.56 3.63
C ARG A 54 1.06 8.47 4.38
N TYR A 55 0.90 7.29 3.79
CA TYR A 55 0.28 6.15 4.45
C TYR A 55 1.09 5.67 5.64
N MET A 56 2.42 5.54 5.53
CA MET A 56 3.26 5.14 6.66
C MET A 56 3.17 6.13 7.83
N ARG A 57 3.18 7.44 7.56
CA ARG A 57 3.00 8.47 8.60
C ARG A 57 1.63 8.40 9.26
N TRP A 58 0.56 8.13 8.50
CA TRP A 58 -0.78 7.96 9.07
C TRP A 58 -0.88 6.66 9.89
N ALA A 59 -0.38 5.55 9.36
CA ALA A 59 -0.41 4.24 9.99
C ALA A 59 0.35 4.21 11.32
N SER A 60 1.46 4.96 11.44
CA SER A 60 2.22 5.05 12.69
C SER A 60 1.48 5.78 13.82
N HIS A 61 0.56 6.70 13.49
CA HIS A 61 -0.19 7.49 14.47
C HIS A 61 -1.56 6.88 14.80
N GLU A 62 -2.30 6.41 13.78
CA GLU A 62 -3.66 5.88 13.98
C GLU A 62 -3.65 4.43 14.50
N LYS A 63 -2.69 3.62 14.04
CA LYS A 63 -2.63 2.18 14.34
C LYS A 63 -1.22 1.75 14.76
N PRO A 64 -0.68 2.31 15.86
CA PRO A 64 0.71 2.09 16.26
C PRO A 64 1.04 0.60 16.48
N ALA A 65 0.14 -0.17 17.08
CA ALA A 65 0.39 -1.59 17.37
C ALA A 65 0.68 -2.42 16.11
N ILE A 66 -0.10 -2.22 15.03
CA ILE A 66 0.07 -2.97 13.78
C ILE A 66 1.33 -2.49 13.04
N PHE A 67 1.55 -1.17 13.01
CA PHE A 67 2.70 -0.60 12.31
C PHE A 67 4.04 -1.05 12.92
N TYR A 68 4.20 -0.93 14.24
CA TYR A 68 5.46 -1.26 14.90
C TYR A 68 5.69 -2.77 15.02
N SER A 69 4.65 -3.60 15.13
CA SER A 69 4.82 -5.06 15.14
C SER A 69 5.40 -5.58 13.83
N ILE A 70 4.97 -5.02 12.69
CA ILE A 70 5.55 -5.38 11.38
C ILE A 70 7.00 -4.90 11.28
N LEU A 71 7.31 -3.68 11.71
CA LEU A 71 8.68 -3.16 11.68
C LEU A 71 9.63 -3.98 12.55
N VAL A 72 9.23 -4.30 13.78
CA VAL A 72 10.04 -5.12 14.69
C VAL A 72 10.15 -6.56 14.19
N GLY A 73 9.06 -7.11 13.63
CA GLY A 73 9.07 -8.44 13.00
C GLY A 73 10.01 -8.51 11.79
N LEU A 74 10.06 -7.47 10.96
CA LEU A 74 10.97 -7.38 9.81
C LEU A 74 12.41 -7.04 10.19
N ALA A 75 12.63 -6.36 11.32
CA ALA A 75 13.96 -6.03 11.80
C ALA A 75 14.81 -7.29 12.04
N GLY A 76 14.24 -8.37 12.57
CA GLY A 76 14.96 -9.64 12.79
C GLY A 76 15.58 -10.19 11.50
N PRO A 77 14.77 -10.54 10.48
CA PRO A 77 15.28 -11.02 9.19
C PRO A 77 16.22 -10.02 8.50
N ALA A 78 15.93 -8.72 8.59
CA ALA A 78 16.80 -7.68 8.02
C ALA A 78 18.20 -7.71 8.65
N THR A 79 18.30 -7.88 9.97
CA THR A 79 19.60 -7.98 10.64
C THR A 79 20.38 -9.23 10.24
N ILE A 80 19.71 -10.37 10.00
CA ILE A 80 20.39 -11.60 9.54
C ILE A 80 21.04 -11.39 8.17
N VAL A 81 20.46 -10.58 7.30
CA VAL A 81 21.02 -10.29 5.98
C VAL A 81 22.10 -9.20 6.05
N VAL A 82 21.89 -8.17 6.87
CA VAL A 82 22.75 -6.98 6.93
C VAL A 82 23.98 -7.17 7.83
N VAL A 83 23.86 -7.90 8.94
CA VAL A 83 24.93 -8.03 9.94
C VAL A 83 26.12 -8.89 9.46
N PRO A 84 25.94 -10.06 8.81
CA PRO A 84 27.07 -10.87 8.35
C PRO A 84 28.04 -10.18 7.39
N PRO A 85 27.61 -9.42 6.35
CA PRO A 85 28.56 -8.72 5.49
C PRO A 85 29.28 -7.60 6.23
N ILE A 86 28.60 -6.86 7.11
CA ILE A 86 29.25 -5.83 7.94
C ILE A 86 30.31 -6.45 8.84
N ARG A 87 30.02 -7.58 9.49
CA ARG A 87 31.00 -8.28 10.34
C ARG A 87 32.21 -8.77 9.56
N ARG A 88 32.03 -9.26 8.34
CA ARG A 88 33.14 -9.66 7.45
C ARG A 88 34.06 -8.49 7.11
N LEU A 89 33.50 -7.29 6.91
CA LEU A 89 34.28 -6.08 6.62
C LEU A 89 35.09 -5.59 7.82
N LEU A 90 34.59 -5.80 9.04
CA LEU A 90 35.29 -5.45 10.28
C LEU A 90 36.39 -6.47 10.66
N GLY A 91 36.64 -7.48 9.82
CA GLY A 91 37.67 -8.49 10.05
C GLY A 91 37.27 -9.63 10.98
N ASP A 92 35.99 -9.70 11.38
CA ASP A 92 35.44 -10.84 12.10
C ASP A 92 35.22 -11.97 11.09
N GLN A 93 36.12 -12.96 11.09
CA GLN A 93 36.02 -14.11 10.20
C GLN A 93 34.77 -14.92 10.53
N VAL A 94 34.09 -15.36 9.48
CA VAL A 94 32.78 -16.01 9.58
C VAL A 94 32.95 -17.36 10.26
N GLY A 95 32.59 -17.39 11.54
CA GLY A 95 32.53 -18.60 12.33
C GLY A 95 33.75 -18.79 13.21
N ARG A 96 33.49 -19.00 14.50
CA ARG A 96 34.44 -19.64 15.39
C ARG A 96 34.73 -21.04 14.82
N PRO A 97 35.99 -21.53 14.84
CA PRO A 97 36.28 -22.91 14.43
C PRO A 97 35.35 -23.89 15.12
N ALA A 98 34.92 -24.91 14.37
CA ALA A 98 34.02 -25.94 14.88
C ALA A 98 34.64 -26.62 16.10
N ILE A 99 33.89 -26.66 17.20
CA ILE A 99 34.34 -27.31 18.43
C ILE A 99 34.38 -28.82 18.13
N PRO A 100 35.50 -29.51 18.37
CA PRO A 100 35.56 -30.94 18.17
C PRO A 100 34.62 -31.62 19.18
N LEU A 101 33.64 -32.37 18.67
CA LEU A 101 32.71 -33.16 19.49
C LEU A 101 33.33 -34.50 19.93
N THR A 102 34.48 -34.85 19.36
CA THR A 102 35.17 -36.13 19.59
C THR A 102 36.65 -35.86 19.66
N TYR A 103 37.38 -36.74 20.35
CA TYR A 103 38.83 -36.71 20.36
C TYR A 103 39.36 -36.65 18.90
N PRO A 104 40.21 -35.67 18.56
CA PRO A 104 40.71 -35.52 17.21
C PRO A 104 41.67 -36.68 16.89
N ILE A 105 41.17 -37.68 16.18
CA ILE A 105 41.97 -38.81 15.72
C ILE A 105 42.84 -38.32 14.55
N PRO A 106 44.18 -38.39 14.65
CA PRO A 106 45.05 -38.02 13.55
C PRO A 106 44.78 -38.94 12.35
N LYS A 107 44.67 -38.36 11.17
CA LYS A 107 44.49 -39.11 9.93
C LYS A 107 45.85 -39.64 9.49
N GLY A 108 46.05 -40.95 9.52
CA GLY A 108 47.28 -41.56 9.02
C GLY A 108 47.48 -43.00 9.49
N PRO A 109 48.44 -43.71 8.88
CA PRO A 109 48.86 -45.02 9.36
C PRO A 109 49.45 -44.90 10.77
N ARG A 110 49.25 -45.95 11.58
CA ARG A 110 49.73 -45.99 12.97
C ARG A 110 51.27 -45.96 12.98
N GLN A 111 51.83 -44.96 13.66
CA GLN A 111 53.23 -44.94 14.06
C GLN A 111 53.31 -45.74 15.37
N ILE A 112 54.12 -46.80 15.42
CA ILE A 112 54.33 -47.61 16.63
C ILE A 112 55.39 -46.89 17.46
N PRO A 113 55.06 -46.37 18.66
CA PRO A 113 56.05 -45.75 19.53
C PRO A 113 56.96 -46.82 20.13
N GLU A 114 58.28 -46.59 20.10
CA GLU A 114 59.25 -47.43 20.80
C GLU A 114 59.37 -46.99 22.28
N GLY A 115 59.66 -47.92 23.20
CA GLY A 115 59.98 -47.60 24.59
C GLY A 115 58.83 -47.69 25.61
N TYR A 116 57.73 -48.36 25.26
CA TYR A 116 56.61 -48.69 26.16
C TYR A 116 56.28 -50.19 26.14
N ASP A 117 57.30 -51.03 25.89
CA ASP A 117 57.11 -52.48 25.73
C ASP A 117 57.02 -53.26 27.06
N ASP A 118 57.37 -52.65 28.21
CA ASP A 118 57.12 -53.13 29.58
C ASP A 118 57.12 -51.98 30.62
#